data_AF-A0A1W9JE45-F1
#
_entry.id   AF-A0A1W9JE45-F1
#
_cell.length_a   1.000
_cell.length_b   1.000
_cell.length_c   1.000
_cell.angle_alpha   90.00
_cell.angle_beta   90.00
_cell.angle_gamma   90.00
#
_symmetry.space_group_name_H-M   'P 1'
#
loop_
_entity.id
_entity.type
_entity.pdbx_description
1 polymer ?
#
loop_
_entity_poly.entity_id
_entity_poly.type
_entity_poly.pdbx_seq_one_letter_code
_entity_poly.pdbx_strand_id
1 'polypeptide(L)'
;MKKSSDIHWQAIEADPRFQALHRDKNHFLWRMMLVALVYFFCLPIATAYFQPILTIKIWGVINIGLLFALSQFVLAWCIAAIYAKRANTEFDARAKALIDDTQNIKGLI
;
A
#
# COMPACT_ATOMS: atom_id res chain seq x y z
N MET A 1 -39.64 -4.34 2.15
CA MET A 1 -38.20 -4.39 1.83
C MET A 1 -37.58 -3.09 2.30
N LYS A 2 -36.74 -3.12 3.35
CA LYS A 2 -36.11 -1.93 3.93
C LYS A 2 -35.06 -1.43 2.94
N LYS A 3 -35.34 -0.32 2.25
CA LYS A 3 -34.44 0.31 1.28
C LYS A 3 -33.13 0.60 2.02
N SER A 4 -32.03 -0.05 1.62
CA SER A 4 -30.71 0.24 2.18
C SER A 4 -30.53 1.75 2.08
N SER A 5 -30.31 2.38 3.23
CA SER A 5 -30.18 3.83 3.39
C SER A 5 -29.45 4.45 2.21
N ASP A 6 -30.03 5.49 1.62
CA ASP A 6 -29.38 6.37 0.65
C ASP A 6 -28.14 6.99 1.32
N ILE A 7 -27.03 6.26 1.34
CA ILE A 7 -25.72 6.79 1.73
C ILE A 7 -25.40 7.83 0.66
N HIS A 8 -25.47 9.10 1.02
CA HIS A 8 -25.14 10.22 0.15
C HIS A 8 -23.62 10.27 -0.03
N TRP A 9 -23.09 9.36 -0.86
CA TRP A 9 -21.66 9.22 -1.12
C TRP A 9 -21.02 10.54 -1.53
N GLN A 10 -21.73 11.37 -2.29
CA GLN A 10 -21.29 12.70 -2.70
C GLN A 10 -21.05 13.66 -1.51
N ALA A 11 -21.87 13.58 -0.45
CA ALA A 11 -21.70 14.41 0.74
C ALA A 11 -20.50 13.94 1.58
N ILE A 12 -20.25 12.63 1.63
CA ILE A 12 -19.09 12.03 2.31
C ILE A 12 -17.79 12.34 1.55
N GLU A 13 -17.83 12.28 0.22
CA GLU A 13 -16.69 12.58 -0.63
C GLU A 13 -16.32 14.08 -0.58
N ALA A 14 -17.32 14.95 -0.43
CA ALA A 14 -17.11 16.39 -0.25
C ALA A 14 -16.58 16.78 1.14
N ASP A 15 -16.61 15.86 2.12
CA ASP A 15 -16.16 16.14 3.47
C ASP A 15 -14.62 16.34 3.51
N PRO A 16 -14.13 17.48 4.04
CA PRO A 16 -12.71 17.76 4.14
C PRO A 16 -11.92 16.73 4.99
N ARG A 17 -12.56 16.07 5.98
CA ARG A 17 -11.96 14.99 6.79
C ARG A 17 -11.71 13.75 5.93
N PHE A 18 -12.65 13.39 5.07
CA PHE A 18 -12.50 12.26 4.15
C PHE A 18 -11.40 12.53 3.12
N GLN A 19 -11.37 13.74 2.56
CA GLN A 19 -10.35 14.15 1.60
C GLN A 19 -8.94 14.19 2.20
N ALA A 20 -8.80 14.62 3.45
CA ALA A 20 -7.51 14.54 4.17
C ALA A 20 -7.06 13.10 4.36
N LEU A 21 -7.96 12.20 4.79
CA LEU A 21 -7.65 10.78 4.95
C LEU A 21 -7.26 10.11 3.62
N HIS A 22 -7.98 10.45 2.54
CA HIS A 22 -7.71 9.94 1.21
C HIS A 22 -6.34 10.40 0.68
N ARG A 23 -5.98 11.67 0.89
CA ARG A 23 -4.65 12.21 0.54
C ARG A 23 -3.52 11.50 1.30
N ASP A 24 -3.68 11.29 2.60
CA ASP A 24 -2.68 10.59 3.42
C ASP A 24 -2.45 9.15 2.92
N LYS A 25 -3.54 8.44 2.63
CA LYS A 25 -3.51 7.08 2.07
C LYS A 25 -2.80 7.05 0.73
N ASN A 26 -3.18 7.97 -0.17
CA ASN A 26 -2.62 8.01 -1.50
C ASN A 26 -1.12 8.32 -1.46
N HIS A 27 -0.68 9.29 -0.65
CA HIS A 27 0.73 9.62 -0.51
C HIS A 27 1.56 8.46 0.08
N PHE A 28 1.00 7.69 1.01
CA PHE A 28 1.62 6.47 1.50
C PHE A 28 1.77 5.41 0.40
N LEU A 29 0.70 5.14 -0.36
CA LEU A 29 0.72 4.19 -1.46
C LEU A 29 1.71 4.59 -2.56
N TRP A 30 1.74 5.86 -2.94
CA TRP A 30 2.69 6.40 -3.92
C TRP A 30 4.14 6.21 -3.50
N ARG A 31 4.46 6.43 -2.22
CA ARG A 31 5.81 6.18 -1.69
C ARG A 31 6.20 4.70 -1.79
N MET A 32 5.30 3.79 -1.41
CA MET A 32 5.55 2.35 -1.52
C MET A 32 5.72 1.90 -2.97
N MET A 33 4.89 2.43 -3.87
CA MET A 33 4.99 2.17 -5.29
C MET A 33 6.32 2.65 -5.87
N LEU A 34 6.77 3.84 -5.49
CA LEU A 34 8.07 4.37 -5.94
C LEU A 34 9.23 3.49 -5.48
N VAL A 35 9.21 3.01 -4.23
CA VAL A 35 10.21 2.06 -3.73
C VAL A 35 10.19 0.75 -4.52
N ALA A 36 9.00 0.19 -4.76
CA ALA A 36 8.85 -1.04 -5.54
C ALA A 36 9.36 -0.84 -6.98
N LEU A 37 9.05 0.30 -7.59
CA LEU A 37 9.44 0.63 -8.96
C LEU A 37 10.96 0.75 -9.08
N VAL A 38 11.59 1.52 -8.18
CA VAL A 38 13.05 1.68 -8.16
C VAL A 38 13.72 0.32 -7.98
N TYR A 39 13.26 -0.49 -7.03
CA TYR A 39 13.83 -1.81 -6.79
C TYR A 39 13.60 -2.78 -7.95
N PHE A 40 12.46 -2.68 -8.63
CA PHE A 40 12.18 -3.47 -9.83
C PHE A 40 13.18 -3.14 -10.95
N PHE A 41 13.42 -1.84 -11.20
CA PHE A 41 14.37 -1.39 -12.22
C PHE A 41 15.84 -1.59 -11.84
N CYS A 42 16.17 -1.79 -10.56
CA CYS A 42 17.53 -2.14 -10.15
C CYS A 42 18.02 -3.42 -10.85
N LEU A 43 17.16 -4.41 -11.11
CA LEU A 43 17.56 -5.65 -11.80
C LEU A 43 17.99 -5.39 -13.26
N PRO A 44 17.18 -4.82 -14.16
CA PRO A 44 17.62 -4.55 -15.54
C PRO A 44 18.80 -3.59 -15.61
N ILE A 45 18.89 -2.60 -14.72
CA ILE A 45 20.05 -1.71 -14.63
C ILE A 45 21.29 -2.51 -14.22
N ALA A 46 21.19 -3.36 -13.19
CA ALA A 46 22.28 -4.24 -12.77
C ALA A 46 22.67 -5.22 -13.88
N THR A 47 21.72 -5.73 -14.66
CA THR A 47 22.00 -6.60 -15.81
C THR A 47 22.74 -5.86 -16.92
N ALA A 48 22.45 -4.58 -17.16
CA ALA A 48 23.12 -3.79 -18.19
C ALA A 48 24.56 -3.39 -17.81
N TYR A 49 24.80 -3.00 -16.54
CA TYR A 49 26.09 -2.43 -16.13
C TYR A 49 26.94 -3.37 -15.26
N PHE A 50 26.31 -4.28 -14.52
CA PHE A 50 26.92 -5.14 -13.50
C PHE A 50 26.68 -6.62 -13.78
N GLN A 51 26.54 -7.00 -15.06
CA GLN A 51 26.35 -8.38 -15.50
C GLN A 51 27.36 -9.37 -14.87
N PRO A 52 28.67 -9.06 -14.74
CA PRO A 52 29.63 -9.97 -14.13
C PRO A 52 29.32 -10.32 -12.68
N ILE A 53 28.65 -9.43 -11.95
CA ILE A 53 28.27 -9.65 -10.54
C ILE A 53 27.05 -10.57 -10.47
N LEU A 54 26.05 -10.33 -11.31
CA LEU A 54 24.82 -11.13 -11.31
C LEU A 54 25.04 -12.59 -11.72
N THR A 55 26.05 -12.85 -12.55
CA THR A 55 26.41 -14.21 -13.00
C THR A 55 27.29 -14.97 -12.01
N ILE A 56 27.77 -14.33 -10.94
CA ILE A 56 28.54 -15.00 -9.88
C ILE A 56 27.68 -16.11 -9.29
N LYS A 57 28.15 -17.35 -9.46
CA LYS A 57 27.52 -18.54 -8.90
C LYS A 57 27.88 -18.64 -7.42
N ILE A 58 26.87 -18.84 -6.59
CA ILE A 58 27.04 -19.03 -5.15
C ILE A 58 27.03 -20.54 -4.85
N TRP A 59 26.04 -21.25 -5.38
CA TRP A 59 25.92 -22.69 -5.18
C TRP A 59 25.20 -23.37 -6.35
N GLY A 60 25.89 -24.29 -7.02
CA GLY A 60 25.36 -25.00 -8.19
C GLY A 60 24.87 -24.05 -9.28
N VAL A 61 23.56 -24.05 -9.54
CA VAL A 61 22.88 -23.19 -10.53
C VAL A 61 22.41 -21.85 -9.96
N ILE A 62 22.52 -21.64 -8.65
CA ILE A 62 22.10 -20.41 -7.98
C ILE A 62 23.17 -19.34 -8.16
N ASN A 63 22.79 -18.23 -8.80
CA ASN A 63 23.62 -17.04 -8.97
C ASN A 63 23.00 -15.83 -8.24
N ILE A 64 23.78 -14.75 -8.13
CA ILE A 64 23.33 -13.52 -7.49
C ILE A 64 22.09 -12.93 -8.19
N GLY A 65 22.01 -13.00 -9.51
CA GLY A 65 20.84 -12.52 -10.26
C GLY A 65 19.56 -13.27 -9.91
N LEU A 66 19.63 -14.59 -9.71
CA LEU A 66 18.48 -15.40 -9.30
C LEU A 66 18.05 -15.05 -7.88
N LEU A 67 19.00 -14.86 -6.96
CA LEU A 67 18.67 -14.40 -5.60
C LEU A 67 18.03 -13.01 -5.61
N PHE A 68 18.50 -12.09 -6.45
CA PHE A 68 17.91 -10.77 -6.57
C PHE A 68 16.49 -10.84 -7.15
N ALA A 69 16.25 -11.68 -8.15
CA ALA A 69 14.91 -11.92 -8.67
C ALA A 69 13.98 -12.49 -7.58
N LEU A 70 14.48 -13.42 -6.75
CA LEU A 70 13.73 -13.97 -5.62
C LEU A 70 13.46 -12.93 -4.53
N SER A 71 14.40 -12.03 -4.25
CA SER A 71 14.20 -10.97 -3.25
C SER A 71 13.15 -9.93 -3.68
N GLN A 72 12.85 -9.78 -4.97
CA GLN A 72 11.72 -8.97 -5.43
C GLN A 72 10.37 -9.49 -4.92
N PHE A 73 10.18 -10.81 -4.84
CA PHE A 73 8.98 -11.40 -4.25
C PHE A 73 8.88 -11.11 -2.75
N VAL A 74 10.01 -11.22 -2.03
CA VAL A 74 10.08 -10.90 -0.61
C VAL A 74 9.73 -9.43 -0.38
N LEU A 75 10.25 -8.51 -1.22
CA LEU A 75 9.90 -7.10 -1.14
C LEU A 75 8.39 -6.87 -1.34
N ALA A 76 7.78 -7.53 -2.33
CA ALA A 76 6.35 -7.42 -2.59
C ALA A 76 5.51 -7.86 -1.37
N TRP A 77 5.89 -8.97 -0.72
CA TRP A 77 5.24 -9.40 0.52
C TRP A 77 5.48 -8.43 1.69
N CYS A 78 6.70 -7.89 1.83
CA CYS A 78 6.97 -6.86 2.83
C CYS A 78 6.08 -5.63 2.63
N ILE A 79 5.96 -5.15 1.40
CA ILE A 79 5.06 -4.04 1.04
C ILE A 79 3.62 -4.39 1.39
N ALA A 80 3.13 -5.56 0.99
CA ALA A 80 1.77 -6.00 1.30
C ALA A 80 1.50 -6.09 2.81
N ALA A 81 2.44 -6.64 3.59
CA ALA A 81 2.33 -6.77 5.04
C ALA A 81 2.35 -5.40 5.74
N ILE A 82 3.26 -4.51 5.32
CA ILE A 82 3.34 -3.13 5.84
C ILE A 82 2.04 -2.38 5.54
N TYR A 83 1.52 -2.52 4.32
CA TYR A 83 0.25 -1.94 3.92
C TYR A 83 -0.90 -2.49 4.78
N ALA A 84 -1.03 -3.81 4.93
CA ALA A 84 -2.08 -4.44 5.72
C ALA A 84 -2.06 -3.96 7.18
N LYS A 85 -0.87 -3.88 7.79
CA LYS A 85 -0.71 -3.36 9.15
C LYS A 85 -1.15 -1.89 9.25
N ARG A 86 -0.72 -1.05 8.31
CA ARG A 86 -1.07 0.39 8.30
C ARG A 86 -2.55 0.62 8.04
N ALA A 87 -3.14 -0.13 7.10
CA ALA A 87 -4.57 -0.18 6.80
C ALA A 87 -5.40 -0.41 8.07
N ASN A 88 -5.13 -1.52 8.76
CA ASN A 88 -5.87 -1.91 9.95
C ASN A 88 -5.66 -0.98 11.15
N THR A 89 -4.52 -0.26 11.23
CA THR A 89 -4.20 0.54 12.43
C THR A 89 -4.62 2.01 12.29
N GLU A 90 -4.35 2.63 11.14
CA GLU A 90 -4.64 4.07 10.96
C GLU A 90 -5.98 4.31 10.27
N PHE A 91 -6.28 3.57 9.21
CA PHE A 91 -7.44 3.86 8.38
C PHE A 91 -8.72 3.31 9.02
N ASP A 92 -8.69 2.08 9.54
CA ASP A 92 -9.83 1.50 10.24
C ASP A 92 -10.13 2.23 11.55
N ALA A 93 -9.12 2.66 12.31
CA ALA A 93 -9.32 3.43 13.53
C ALA A 93 -9.98 4.79 13.27
N ARG A 94 -9.53 5.52 12.22
CA ARG A 94 -10.12 6.80 11.82
C ARG A 94 -11.52 6.64 11.23
N ALA A 95 -11.76 5.58 10.44
CA ALA A 95 -13.08 5.27 9.90
C ALA A 95 -14.07 4.91 11.02
N LYS A 96 -13.63 4.13 12.02
CA LYS A 96 -14.46 3.78 13.18
C LYS A 96 -14.85 5.02 14.00
N ALA A 97 -13.91 5.94 14.23
CA ALA A 97 -14.20 7.20 14.92
C ALA A 97 -15.22 8.08 14.17
N LEU A 98 -15.14 8.16 12.83
CA LEU A 98 -16.11 8.87 12.00
C LEU A 98 -17.52 8.28 12.09
N ILE A 99 -17.64 6.95 12.13
CA ILE A 99 -18.92 6.26 12.27
C ILE A 99 -19.53 6.50 13.65
N ASP A 100 -18.71 6.44 14.71
CA ASP A 100 -19.14 6.66 16.10
C ASP A 100 -19.64 8.10 16.32
N ASP A 101 -18.92 9.09 15.78
CA ASP A 101 -19.34 10.51 15.76
C ASP A 101 -20.70 10.67 15.05
N THR A 102 -20.89 9.99 13.93
CA THR A 102 -22.12 10.09 13.13
C THR A 102 -23.31 9.41 13.82
N GLN A 103 -23.07 8.35 14.59
CA GLN A 103 -24.10 7.73 15.44
C GLN A 103 -24.49 8.61 16.63
N ASN A 104 -23.54 9.37 17.20
CA ASN A 104 -23.81 10.30 18.29
C ASN A 104 -24.64 11.53 17.82
N ILE A 105 -24.41 12.03 16.60
CA ILE A 105 -25.18 13.15 16.02
C ILE A 105 -26.64 12.76 15.72
N LYS A 106 -26.92 11.48 15.40
CA LYS A 106 -28.29 10.98 15.21
C LYS A 106 -29.08 10.83 16.52
N GLY A 107 -28.47 10.99 17.69
CA GLY A 107 -29.15 11.01 18.99
C GLY A 107 -29.71 12.38 19.40
N LEU A 108 -29.48 13.43 18.59
CA LEU A 108 -29.85 14.81 18.87
C LEU A 108 -30.94 15.38 17.91
N ILE A 109 -31.56 14.54 17.10
CA ILE A 109 -32.72 14.91 16.26
C ILE A 109 -33.84 13.90 16.44
#